data_AF-A0A428KGA0-F1
#
_entry.id   AF-A0A428KGA0-F1
#
_cell.length_a   1.000
_cell.length_b   1.000
_cell.length_c   1.000
_cell.angle_alpha   90.00
_cell.angle_beta   90.00
_cell.angle_gamma   90.00
#
_symmetry.space_group_name_H-M   'P 1'
#
loop_
_entity.id
_entity.type
_entity.pdbx_description
1 polymer ?
#
loop_
_entity_poly.entity_id
_entity_poly.type
_entity_poly.pdbx_seq_one_letter_code
_entity_poly.pdbx_strand_id
1 'polypeptide(L)'
;MNKGSYSKFFLMLAASFVVMHLITYLNTYEWDHIYFSINRFYMTTLMVAAMGLLMLAFMAHMYPDKGKNRLIAVGCVAVFAAVLAMLRNQVLVNDTRFMQSMIPHHSIAILVSKRATIKDPEVRTLADSIISAQQREIGQMKRMLHRLQQQ
;
A
#
# COMPACT_ATOMS: atom_id res chain seq x y z
N MET A 1 10.95 36.27 1.12
CA MET A 1 9.99 35.15 1.23
C MET A 1 10.55 33.91 0.56
N ASN A 2 10.84 32.85 1.32
CA ASN A 2 11.55 31.68 0.83
C ASN A 2 10.62 30.81 -0.05
N LYS A 3 10.53 31.11 -1.35
CA LYS A 3 9.67 30.37 -2.31
C LYS A 3 9.97 28.85 -2.35
N GLY A 4 11.17 28.44 -1.92
CA GLY A 4 11.60 27.05 -1.93
C GLY A 4 10.96 26.13 -0.88
N SER A 5 10.39 26.64 0.23
CA SER A 5 9.93 25.77 1.33
C SER A 5 8.74 24.87 0.93
N TYR A 6 7.73 25.42 0.24
CA TYR A 6 6.57 24.65 -0.22
C TYR A 6 6.91 23.73 -1.39
N SER A 7 7.81 24.15 -2.29
CA SER A 7 8.28 23.28 -3.37
C SER A 7 8.99 22.04 -2.81
N LYS A 8 9.83 22.22 -1.77
CA LYS A 8 10.49 21.10 -1.07
C LYS A 8 9.48 20.20 -0.36
N PHE A 9 8.42 20.76 0.23
CA PHE A 9 7.32 19.98 0.83
C PHE A 9 6.70 19.01 -0.19
N PHE A 10 6.27 19.52 -1.35
CA PHE A 10 5.65 18.68 -2.38
C PHE A 10 6.64 17.70 -3.02
N LEU A 11 7.90 18.12 -3.24
CA LEU A 11 8.96 17.24 -3.71
C LEU A 11 9.16 16.07 -2.74
N MET A 12 9.20 16.35 -1.43
CA MET A 12 9.36 15.33 -0.41
C MET A 12 8.17 14.38 -0.39
N LEU A 13 6.92 14.88 -0.44
CA LEU A 13 5.75 14.02 -0.53
C LEU A 13 5.77 13.12 -1.77
N ALA A 14 6.14 13.65 -2.94
CA ALA A 14 6.22 12.89 -4.17
C ALA A 14 7.33 11.82 -4.12
N ALA A 15 8.53 12.19 -3.65
CA ALA A 15 9.63 11.25 -3.47
C ALA A 15 9.26 10.15 -2.48
N SER A 16 8.67 10.52 -1.33
CA SER A 16 8.20 9.57 -0.33
C SER A 16 7.09 8.67 -0.85
N PHE A 17 6.18 9.16 -1.71
CA PHE A 17 5.18 8.32 -2.36
C PHE A 17 5.85 7.21 -3.18
N VAL A 18 6.78 7.56 -4.06
CA VAL A 18 7.49 6.59 -4.91
C VAL A 18 8.25 5.57 -4.05
N VAL A 19 9.06 6.06 -3.10
CA VAL A 19 9.89 5.22 -2.23
C VAL A 19 9.01 4.29 -1.39
N MET A 20 8.00 4.83 -0.70
CA MET A 20 7.13 4.01 0.14
C MET A 20 6.34 3.00 -0.69
N HIS A 21 5.84 3.39 -1.88
CA HIS A 21 5.12 2.46 -2.74
C HIS A 21 5.99 1.25 -3.13
N LEU A 22 7.24 1.50 -3.54
CA LEU A 22 8.20 0.46 -3.87
C LEU A 22 8.55 -0.42 -2.67
N ILE A 23 8.78 0.19 -1.51
CA ILE A 23 9.08 -0.54 -0.26
C ILE A 23 7.97 -1.52 0.10
N THR A 24 6.70 -1.20 -0.21
CA THR A 24 5.61 -2.12 0.11
C THR A 24 5.80 -3.50 -0.54
N TYR A 25 6.49 -3.62 -1.69
CA TYR A 25 6.70 -4.90 -2.38
C TYR A 25 7.77 -5.78 -1.74
N LEU A 26 8.64 -5.23 -0.88
CA LEU A 26 9.78 -5.94 -0.30
C LEU A 26 9.39 -7.08 0.64
N ASN A 27 8.14 -7.15 1.08
CA ASN A 27 7.62 -8.21 1.93
C ASN A 27 6.95 -9.37 1.15
N THR A 28 7.03 -9.36 -0.18
CA THR A 28 6.53 -10.46 -1.02
C THR A 28 7.50 -11.65 -0.94
N TYR A 29 7.01 -12.86 -0.69
CA TYR A 29 7.84 -14.06 -0.50
C TYR A 29 8.61 -14.46 -1.76
N GLU A 30 7.96 -14.41 -2.94
CA GLU A 30 8.56 -14.78 -4.22
C GLU A 30 8.46 -13.61 -5.20
N TRP A 31 9.49 -13.47 -6.06
CA TRP A 31 9.55 -12.40 -7.06
C TRP A 31 8.41 -12.46 -8.08
N ASP A 32 7.95 -13.67 -8.41
CA ASP A 32 6.87 -13.88 -9.38
C ASP A 32 5.47 -13.53 -8.83
N HIS A 33 5.38 -13.22 -7.52
CA HIS A 33 4.16 -12.77 -6.85
C HIS A 33 4.04 -11.24 -6.82
N ILE A 34 4.98 -10.52 -7.43
CA ILE A 34 4.95 -9.06 -7.52
C ILE A 34 4.02 -8.65 -8.65
N TYR A 35 2.86 -8.12 -8.26
CA TYR A 35 1.87 -7.53 -9.17
C TYR A 35 1.48 -6.14 -8.68
N PHE A 36 1.25 -5.22 -9.62
CA PHE A 36 0.71 -3.91 -9.27
C PHE A 36 -0.65 -4.05 -8.56
N SER A 37 -0.75 -3.51 -7.35
CA SER A 37 -1.93 -3.62 -6.51
C SER A 37 -2.57 -2.26 -6.26
N ILE A 38 -3.83 -2.11 -6.66
CA ILE A 38 -4.60 -0.88 -6.43
C ILE A 38 -4.77 -0.61 -4.93
N ASN A 39 -4.93 -1.65 -4.11
CA ASN A 39 -5.01 -1.50 -2.66
C ASN A 39 -3.69 -0.99 -2.05
N ARG A 40 -2.53 -1.43 -2.56
CA ARG A 40 -1.23 -0.88 -2.14
C ARG A 40 -1.12 0.60 -2.53
N PHE A 41 -1.57 0.95 -3.73
CA PHE A 41 -1.59 2.34 -4.18
C PHE A 41 -2.45 3.21 -3.25
N TYR A 42 -3.68 2.79 -2.93
CA TYR A 42 -4.54 3.50 -1.97
C TYR A 42 -3.89 3.68 -0.60
N MET A 43 -3.32 2.61 -0.04
CA MET A 43 -2.65 2.69 1.26
C MET A 43 -1.45 3.65 1.24
N THR A 44 -0.62 3.63 0.18
CA THR A 44 0.48 4.59 0.06
C THR A 44 -0.03 6.03 -0.01
N THR A 45 -1.09 6.30 -0.77
CA THR A 45 -1.68 7.64 -0.85
C THR A 45 -2.20 8.11 0.51
N LEU A 46 -2.89 7.24 1.26
CA LEU A 46 -3.36 7.55 2.62
C LEU A 46 -2.21 7.90 3.56
N MET A 47 -1.13 7.10 3.54
CA MET A 47 0.06 7.34 4.36
C MET A 47 0.73 8.67 4.00
N VAL A 48 0.89 8.99 2.71
CA VAL A 48 1.49 10.25 2.25
C VAL A 48 0.61 11.45 2.63
N ALA A 49 -0.72 11.34 2.48
CA ALA A 49 -1.65 12.39 2.87
C ALA A 49 -1.57 12.68 4.39
N ALA A 50 -1.54 11.64 5.22
CA ALA A 50 -1.35 11.76 6.67
C ALA A 50 0.02 12.35 7.02
N MET A 51 1.09 11.92 6.35
CA MET A 51 2.43 12.46 6.53
C MET A 51 2.51 13.95 6.17
N GLY A 52 1.80 14.40 5.13
CA GLY A 52 1.68 15.82 4.79
C GLY A 52 1.09 16.65 5.93
N LEU A 53 0.08 16.14 6.63
CA LEU A 53 -0.49 16.80 7.82
C LEU A 53 0.50 16.85 8.98
N LEU A 54 1.22 15.74 9.24
CA LEU A 54 2.26 15.71 10.27
C LEU A 54 3.38 16.71 9.98
N MET A 55 3.84 16.80 8.73
CA MET A 55 4.86 17.76 8.33
C MET A 55 4.40 19.20 8.57
N LEU A 56 3.15 19.54 8.24
CA LEU A 56 2.60 20.87 8.52
C LEU A 56 2.51 21.17 10.02
N ALA A 57 2.18 20.17 10.85
CA ALA A 57 2.07 20.33 12.29
C ALA A 57 3.44 20.48 12.98
N PHE A 58 4.37 19.56 12.72
CA PHE A 58 5.65 19.49 13.43
C PHE A 58 6.74 20.39 12.82
N MET A 59 6.62 20.75 11.54
CA MET A 59 7.57 21.64 10.85
C MET A 59 6.95 23.00 10.54
N ALA A 60 6.00 23.45 11.37
CA ALA A 60 5.25 24.69 11.16
C ALA A 60 6.14 25.93 10.93
N HIS A 61 7.30 25.99 11.60
CA HIS A 61 8.25 27.11 11.47
C HIS A 61 8.83 27.25 10.04
N MET A 62 8.84 26.18 9.23
CA MET A 62 9.33 26.22 7.85
C MET A 62 8.31 26.78 6.85
N TYR A 63 7.04 26.86 7.27
CA TYR A 63 5.90 27.18 6.41
C TYR A 63 5.20 28.46 6.91
N PRO A 64 5.72 29.66 6.56
CA PRO A 64 5.28 30.92 7.15
C PRO A 64 3.87 31.36 6.73
N ASP A 65 3.35 30.87 5.61
CA ASP A 65 2.06 31.30 5.04
C ASP A 65 0.90 30.46 5.59
N LYS A 66 0.19 31.02 6.57
CA LYS A 66 -0.97 30.37 7.22
C LYS A 66 -2.12 30.09 6.25
N GLY A 67 -2.25 30.84 5.15
CA GLY A 67 -3.27 30.61 4.13
C GLY A 67 -2.96 29.33 3.35
N LYS A 68 -1.74 29.21 2.84
CA LYS A 68 -1.27 28.02 2.13
C LYS A 68 -1.26 26.79 3.00
N ASN A 69 -0.86 26.90 4.27
CA ASN A 69 -0.86 25.76 5.19
C ASN A 69 -2.28 25.21 5.39
N ARG A 70 -3.28 26.10 5.59
CA ARG A 70 -4.68 25.68 5.69
C ARG A 70 -5.18 25.04 4.41
N LEU A 71 -4.84 25.60 3.24
CA LEU A 71 -5.22 25.03 1.95
C LEU A 71 -4.63 23.62 1.75
N ILE A 72 -3.33 23.44 2.05
CA ILE A 72 -2.67 22.13 1.95
C ILE A 72 -3.27 21.15 2.94
N ALA A 73 -3.52 21.57 4.18
CA ALA A 73 -4.13 20.71 5.20
C ALA A 73 -5.53 20.23 4.78
N VAL A 74 -6.38 21.14 4.29
CA VAL A 74 -7.70 20.78 3.76
C VAL A 74 -7.56 19.84 2.56
N GLY A 75 -6.62 20.10 1.65
CA GLY A 75 -6.33 19.22 0.52
C GLY A 75 -5.91 17.81 0.96
N CYS A 76 -4.99 17.69 1.93
CA CYS A 76 -4.57 16.41 2.50
C CYS A 76 -5.75 15.66 3.14
N VAL A 77 -6.59 16.33 3.93
CA VAL A 77 -7.78 15.72 4.55
C VAL A 77 -8.79 15.26 3.49
N ALA A 78 -9.05 16.08 2.47
CA ALA A 78 -9.96 15.74 1.39
C ALA A 78 -9.47 14.54 0.58
N VAL A 79 -8.18 14.52 0.20
CA VAL A 79 -7.55 13.37 -0.48
C VAL A 79 -7.62 12.13 0.41
N PHE A 80 -7.30 12.25 1.70
CA PHE A 80 -7.36 11.14 2.63
C PHE A 80 -8.77 10.55 2.71
N ALA A 81 -9.78 11.38 2.92
CA ALA A 81 -11.17 10.94 3.01
C ALA A 81 -11.66 10.30 1.71
N ALA A 82 -11.35 10.90 0.55
CA ALA A 82 -11.74 10.38 -0.75
C ALA A 82 -11.09 9.02 -1.04
N VAL A 83 -9.77 8.89 -0.83
CA VAL A 83 -9.05 7.63 -1.05
C VAL A 83 -9.48 6.57 -0.05
N LEU A 84 -9.77 6.95 1.21
CA LEU A 84 -10.29 6.03 2.20
C LEU A 84 -11.65 5.49 1.77
N ALA A 85 -12.53 6.34 1.24
CA ALA A 85 -13.81 5.90 0.69
C ALA A 85 -13.62 4.97 -0.53
N MET A 86 -12.71 5.30 -1.46
CA MET A 86 -12.40 4.42 -2.60
C MET A 86 -11.88 3.06 -2.16
N LEU A 87 -10.96 3.04 -1.19
CA LEU A 87 -10.43 1.82 -0.59
C LEU A 87 -11.55 1.02 0.09
N ARG A 88 -12.39 1.65 0.91
CA ARG A 88 -13.45 0.95 1.66
C ARG A 88 -14.54 0.38 0.74
N ASN A 89 -14.78 1.02 -0.40
CA ASN A 89 -15.75 0.56 -1.40
C ASN A 89 -15.12 -0.27 -2.53
N GLN A 90 -13.80 -0.58 -2.45
CA GLN A 90 -13.06 -1.33 -3.48
C GLN A 90 -13.28 -0.79 -4.91
N VAL A 91 -13.29 0.54 -5.04
CA VAL A 91 -13.45 1.22 -6.34
C VAL A 91 -12.29 0.81 -7.26
N LEU A 92 -12.55 0.61 -8.56
CA LEU A 92 -11.58 0.12 -9.55
C LEU A 92 -11.02 -1.30 -9.32
N VAL A 93 -11.62 -2.10 -8.43
CA VAL A 93 -11.26 -3.51 -8.24
C VAL A 93 -12.19 -4.39 -9.09
N ASN A 94 -11.69 -4.89 -10.22
CA ASN A 94 -12.32 -5.94 -11.03
C ASN A 94 -11.60 -7.29 -10.84
N ASP A 95 -12.03 -8.37 -11.50
CA ASP A 95 -11.45 -9.71 -11.37
C ASP A 95 -9.92 -9.73 -11.53
N THR A 96 -9.39 -9.01 -12.52
CA THR A 96 -7.97 -8.90 -12.78
C THR A 96 -7.24 -8.18 -11.64
N ARG A 97 -7.76 -7.01 -11.22
CA ARG A 97 -7.18 -6.23 -10.12
C ARG A 97 -7.28 -6.93 -8.77
N PHE A 98 -8.36 -7.68 -8.53
CA PHE A 98 -8.52 -8.53 -7.36
C PHE A 98 -7.38 -9.53 -7.27
N MET A 99 -7.13 -10.30 -8.34
CA MET A 99 -6.04 -11.28 -8.36
C MET A 99 -4.65 -10.62 -8.25
N GLN A 100 -4.42 -9.52 -8.95
CA GLN A 100 -3.17 -8.75 -8.84
C GLN A 100 -2.93 -8.20 -7.43
N SER A 101 -3.98 -7.89 -6.66
CA SER A 101 -3.86 -7.50 -5.26
C SER A 101 -3.73 -8.69 -4.31
N MET A 102 -4.41 -9.81 -4.59
CA MET A 102 -4.46 -10.97 -3.70
C MET A 102 -3.23 -11.87 -3.81
N ILE A 103 -2.63 -12.04 -4.98
CA ILE A 103 -1.38 -12.83 -5.14
C ILE A 103 -0.27 -12.32 -4.19
N PRO A 104 0.12 -11.03 -4.20
CA PRO A 104 1.12 -10.53 -3.26
C PRO A 104 0.66 -10.57 -1.81
N HIS A 105 -0.64 -10.38 -1.52
CA HIS A 105 -1.18 -10.51 -0.17
C HIS A 105 -0.98 -11.94 0.38
N HIS A 106 -1.32 -12.94 -0.42
CA HIS A 106 -1.14 -14.35 -0.07
C HIS A 106 0.34 -14.69 0.10
N SER A 107 1.18 -14.10 -0.75
CA SER A 107 2.63 -14.26 -0.66
C SER A 107 3.21 -13.75 0.66
N ILE A 108 2.68 -12.66 1.24
CA ILE A 108 3.10 -12.18 2.57
C ILE A 108 2.74 -13.19 3.66
N ALA A 109 1.54 -13.76 3.60
CA ALA A 109 1.11 -14.77 4.56
C ALA A 109 2.05 -16.00 4.54
N ILE A 110 2.45 -16.44 3.35
CA ILE A 110 3.45 -17.52 3.19
C ILE A 110 4.81 -17.11 3.79
N LEU A 111 5.29 -15.89 3.53
CA LEU A 111 6.55 -15.39 4.08
C LEU A 111 6.57 -15.51 5.61
N VAL A 112 5.52 -15.00 6.27
CA VAL A 112 5.42 -14.97 7.73
C VAL A 112 5.28 -16.39 8.27
N SER A 113 4.36 -17.20 7.74
CA SER A 113 4.14 -18.58 8.20
C SER A 113 5.39 -19.46 8.08
N LYS A 114 6.19 -19.28 7.01
CA LYS A 114 7.44 -20.02 6.81
C LYS A 114 8.60 -19.55 7.69
N ARG A 115 8.70 -18.24 7.96
CA ARG A 115 9.87 -17.66 8.65
C ARG A 115 9.67 -17.41 10.13
N ALA A 116 8.42 -17.38 10.62
CA ALA A 116 8.14 -17.14 12.03
C ALA A 116 8.55 -18.33 12.91
N THR A 117 9.19 -18.04 14.04
CA THR A 117 9.53 -19.02 15.07
C THR A 117 8.30 -19.34 15.93
N ILE A 118 7.42 -20.21 15.42
CA ILE A 118 6.25 -20.73 16.15
C ILE A 118 6.63 -22.03 16.85
N LYS A 119 6.47 -22.05 18.18
CA LYS A 119 6.77 -23.20 19.06
C LYS A 119 5.55 -24.02 19.44
N ASP A 120 4.38 -23.38 19.52
CA ASP A 120 3.14 -24.05 19.85
C ASP A 120 2.71 -24.99 18.70
N PRO A 121 2.43 -26.28 18.98
CA PRO A 121 2.07 -27.25 17.93
C PRO A 121 0.77 -26.95 17.19
N GLU A 122 -0.23 -26.39 17.88
CA GLU A 122 -1.51 -26.03 17.28
C GLU A 122 -1.32 -24.85 16.32
N VAL A 123 -0.59 -23.82 16.74
CA VAL A 123 -0.27 -22.66 15.90
C VAL A 123 0.64 -23.07 14.72
N ARG A 124 1.56 -24.03 14.91
CA ARG A 124 2.38 -24.56 13.80
C ARG A 124 1.51 -25.28 12.76
N THR A 125 0.58 -26.11 13.21
CA THR A 125 -0.38 -26.79 12.33
C THR A 125 -1.20 -25.78 11.52
N LEU A 126 -1.66 -24.70 12.16
CA LEU A 126 -2.35 -23.61 11.48
C LEU A 126 -1.45 -22.94 10.43
N ALA A 127 -0.20 -22.62 10.76
CA ALA A 127 0.74 -21.99 9.82
C ALA A 127 1.00 -22.86 8.57
N ASP A 128 1.16 -24.17 8.75
CA ASP A 128 1.37 -25.11 7.65
C ASP A 128 0.13 -25.23 6.75
N SER A 129 -1.07 -25.17 7.35
CA SER A 129 -2.33 -25.11 6.62
C SER A 129 -2.47 -23.83 5.78
N ILE A 130 -2.08 -22.67 6.35
CA ILE A 130 -2.07 -21.39 5.66
C ILE A 130 -1.12 -21.45 4.46
N ILE A 131 0.11 -21.93 4.64
CA ILE A 131 1.09 -22.06 3.53
C ILE A 131 0.49 -22.88 2.40
N SER A 132 -0.06 -24.06 2.73
CA SER A 132 -0.59 -25.00 1.76
C SER A 132 -1.79 -24.43 0.99
N ALA A 133 -2.72 -23.77 1.68
CA ALA A 133 -3.88 -23.15 1.06
C ALA A 133 -3.47 -21.98 0.14
N GLN A 134 -2.67 -21.07 0.66
CA GLN A 134 -2.30 -19.83 -0.03
C GLN A 134 -1.46 -20.11 -1.29
N GLN A 135 -0.59 -21.13 -1.26
CA GLN A 135 0.16 -21.57 -2.45
C GLN A 135 -0.78 -22.11 -3.56
N ARG A 136 -1.78 -22.92 -3.20
CA ARG A 136 -2.77 -23.42 -4.17
C ARG A 136 -3.59 -22.29 -4.77
N GLU A 137 -4.05 -21.36 -3.94
CA GLU A 137 -4.85 -20.20 -4.34
C GLU A 137 -4.07 -19.28 -5.27
N ILE A 138 -2.78 -19.03 -4.99
CA ILE A 138 -1.91 -18.28 -5.91
C ILE A 138 -1.83 -18.96 -7.28
N GLY A 139 -1.66 -20.28 -7.32
CA GLY A 139 -1.66 -21.04 -8.57
C GLY A 139 -2.97 -20.90 -9.35
N GLN A 140 -4.11 -20.92 -8.66
CA GLN A 140 -5.42 -20.70 -9.28
C GLN A 140 -5.56 -19.28 -9.83
N MET A 141 -5.18 -18.27 -9.05
CA MET A 141 -5.22 -16.86 -9.45
C MET A 141 -4.31 -16.59 -10.66
N LYS A 142 -3.08 -17.10 -10.67
CA LYS A 142 -2.17 -16.97 -11.83
C LYS A 142 -2.78 -17.55 -13.11
N ARG A 143 -3.41 -18.74 -13.04
CA ARG A 143 -4.09 -19.36 -14.19
C ARG A 143 -5.27 -18.53 -14.68
N MET A 144 -6.11 -18.05 -13.77
CA MET A 144 -7.27 -17.21 -14.12
C MET A 144 -6.82 -15.87 -14.71
N LEU A 145 -5.79 -15.25 -14.15
CA LEU A 145 -5.21 -14.00 -14.64
C LEU A 145 -4.68 -14.15 -16.05
N HIS A 146 -3.90 -15.21 -16.31
CA HIS A 146 -3.40 -15.51 -17.65
C HIS A 146 -4.55 -15.70 -18.66
N ARG A 147 -5.62 -16.42 -18.27
CA ARG A 147 -6.79 -16.61 -19.12
C ARG A 147 -7.49 -15.28 -19.46
N LEU A 148 -7.69 -14.40 -18.47
CA LEU A 148 -8.38 -13.11 -18.67
C LEU A 148 -7.55 -12.11 -19.49
N GLN A 149 -6.22 -12.22 -19.48
CA GLN A 149 -5.33 -11.34 -20.25
C GLN A 149 -5.24 -11.70 -21.74
N GLN A 150 -5.70 -12.90 -22.12
CA GLN A 150 -5.70 -13.39 -23.50
C GLN A 150 -7.06 -13.21 -24.20
N GLN A 151 -8.02 -12.57 -23.52
CA GLN A 151 -9.33 -12.18 -24.06
C GLN A 151 -9.31 -10.72 -24.49
#